data_AF-A0A818NL05-F1
#
_entry.id   AF-A0A818NL05-F1
#
_cell.length_a   1.000
_cell.length_b   1.000
_cell.length_c   1.000
_cell.angle_alpha   90.00
_cell.angle_beta   90.00
_cell.angle_gamma   90.00
#
_symmetry.space_group_name_H-M   'P 1'
#
loop_
_entity.id
_entity.type
_entity.pdbx_description
1 polymer ?
#
loop_
_entity_poly.entity_id
_entity_poly.type
_entity_poly.pdbx_seq_one_letter_code
_entity_poly.pdbx_strand_id
1 'polypeptide(L)'
;DKGKHLHEWIDLIFGYKQCGEEARQADNLFHYLTYGVPENHTSTSTEEFDEQLSLETQILEFGQIPKQLSLKPHPRKLTKQELEE
;
A
#
# COMPACT_ATOMS: atom_id res chain seq x y z
N ASP A 1 17.40 9.17 17.15
CA ASP A 1 16.48 9.85 16.21
C ASP A 1 15.87 8.98 15.11
N LYS A 2 16.51 7.89 14.67
CA LYS A 2 16.12 7.06 13.49
C LYS A 2 14.71 6.44 13.46
N GLY A 3 13.82 6.71 14.43
CA GLY A 3 12.48 6.13 14.49
C GLY A 3 11.34 7.10 14.83
N LYS A 4 11.61 8.39 15.02
CA LYS A 4 10.58 9.36 15.42
C LYS A 4 9.46 9.49 14.38
N HIS A 5 9.81 9.45 13.09
CA HIS A 5 8.88 9.62 11.97
C HIS A 5 8.51 8.31 11.25
N LEU A 6 8.89 7.16 11.81
CA LEU A 6 8.59 5.87 11.15
C LEU A 6 7.08 5.63 11.02
N HIS A 7 6.30 6.04 12.03
CA HIS A 7 4.85 5.93 12.01
C HIS A 7 4.21 6.72 10.85
N GLU A 8 4.76 7.88 10.48
CA GLU A 8 4.29 8.69 9.36
C GLU A 8 4.56 7.99 8.02
N TRP A 9 5.71 7.33 7.88
CA TRP A 9 5.99 6.51 6.69
C TRP A 9 5.08 5.27 6.62
N ILE A 10 4.81 4.63 7.77
CA ILE A 10 3.85 3.52 7.83
C ILE A 10 2.45 4.00 7.41
N ASP A 11 2.05 5.21 7.80
CA ASP A 11 0.76 5.78 7.40
C ASP A 11 0.63 5.95 5.88
N LEU A 12 1.72 6.27 5.18
CA LEU A 12 1.76 6.38 3.72
C LEU A 12 1.67 5.02 3.02
N ILE A 13 2.40 4.02 3.52
CA ILE A 13 2.55 2.74 2.81
C ILE A 13 1.49 1.71 3.21
N PHE A 14 1.03 1.71 4.45
CA PHE A 14 0.10 0.70 5.00
C PHE A 14 -1.09 1.29 5.75
N GLY A 15 -1.09 2.61 6.01
CA GLY A 15 -2.08 3.24 6.87
C GLY A 15 -3.07 4.12 6.10
N TYR A 16 -3.64 5.07 6.81
CA TYR A 16 -4.76 5.87 6.34
C TYR A 16 -4.41 6.83 5.19
N LYS A 17 -3.13 7.09 4.93
CA LYS A 17 -2.66 7.95 3.83
C LYS A 17 -2.27 7.16 2.57
N GLN A 18 -2.56 5.87 2.51
CA GLN A 18 -2.25 5.03 1.33
C GLN A 18 -3.20 5.32 0.15
N CYS A 19 -4.46 5.65 0.42
CA CYS A 19 -5.49 5.87 -0.59
C CYS A 19 -6.41 7.04 -0.21
N GLY A 20 -7.34 7.40 -1.10
CA GLY A 20 -8.34 8.41 -0.85
C GLY A 20 -7.80 9.85 -0.84
N GLU A 21 -8.52 10.71 -0.12
CA GLU A 21 -8.25 12.14 -0.07
C GLU A 21 -6.96 12.44 0.72
N GLU A 22 -6.68 11.64 1.74
CA GLU A 22 -5.48 11.74 2.57
C GLU A 22 -4.22 11.41 1.78
N ALA A 23 -4.27 10.43 0.87
CA ALA A 23 -3.18 10.16 -0.06
C ALA A 23 -2.96 11.32 -1.04
N ARG A 24 -4.05 11.92 -1.55
CA ARG A 24 -3.99 13.09 -2.44
C ARG A 24 -3.32 14.28 -1.76
N GLN A 25 -3.69 14.55 -0.51
CA GLN A 25 -3.10 15.65 0.27
C GLN A 25 -1.63 15.41 0.63
N ALA A 26 -1.19 14.15 0.67
CA ALA A 26 0.17 13.77 0.98
C ALA A 26 1.04 13.50 -0.27
N ASP A 27 0.55 13.81 -1.47
CA ASP A 27 1.20 13.51 -2.76
C ASP A 27 1.60 12.03 -2.90
N ASN A 28 0.72 11.13 -2.42
CA ASN A 28 0.96 9.68 -2.32
C ASN A 28 -0.03 8.86 -3.15
N LEU A 29 -0.53 9.42 -4.26
CA LEU A 29 -1.38 8.69 -5.21
C LEU A 29 -0.52 8.01 -6.28
N PHE A 30 -0.84 6.75 -6.56
CA PHE A 30 -0.22 5.96 -7.60
C PHE A 30 -1.24 5.65 -8.72
N HIS A 31 -0.77 4.99 -9.79
CA HIS A 31 -1.65 4.60 -10.89
C HIS A 31 -2.73 3.61 -10.40
N TYR A 32 -3.99 3.75 -10.84
CA TYR A 32 -5.09 2.96 -10.28
C TYR A 32 -4.88 1.44 -10.36
N LEU A 33 -4.18 0.94 -11.39
CA LEU A 33 -3.85 -0.48 -11.55
C LEU A 33 -2.89 -1.04 -10.50
N THR A 34 -2.20 -0.19 -9.73
CA THR A 34 -1.29 -0.65 -8.67
C THR A 34 -2.05 -0.98 -7.37
N TYR A 35 -3.32 -0.57 -7.25
CA TYR A 35 -4.17 -0.80 -6.09
C TYR A 35 -5.02 -2.06 -6.27
N GLY A 36 -4.38 -3.24 -6.20
CA GLY A 36 -5.07 -4.53 -6.18
C GLY A 36 -4.26 -5.69 -6.79
N VAL A 37 -4.48 -6.90 -6.26
CA VAL A 37 -4.30 -8.16 -6.98
C VAL A 37 -5.72 -8.71 -7.18
N PRO A 38 -6.10 -9.22 -8.35
CA PRO A 38 -7.26 -10.08 -8.43
C PRO A 38 -7.01 -11.36 -7.64
N GLU A 39 -7.90 -11.67 -6.71
CA GLU A 39 -7.88 -12.92 -5.96
C GLU A 39 -8.31 -14.07 -6.87
N ASN A 40 -7.36 -14.96 -7.21
CA ASN A 40 -7.58 -16.26 -7.87
C ASN A 40 -8.46 -16.25 -9.14
N HIS A 41 -7.88 -15.84 -10.28
CA HIS A 41 -8.40 -16.30 -11.57
C HIS A 41 -7.85 -17.70 -11.87
N THR A 42 -8.67 -18.72 -11.64
CA THR A 42 -8.39 -20.06 -12.18
C THR A 42 -8.91 -20.06 -13.61
N SER A 43 -8.09 -19.58 -14.55
CA SER A 43 -8.51 -19.34 -15.94
C SER A 43 -8.92 -20.63 -16.64
N THR A 44 -10.07 -20.62 -17.33
CA THR A 44 -10.55 -21.76 -18.13
C THR A 44 -10.72 -21.42 -19.61
N SER A 45 -10.58 -20.15 -20.00
CA SER A 45 -10.71 -19.66 -21.38
C SER A 45 -9.45 -18.94 -21.89
N THR A 46 -9.33 -18.79 -23.22
CA THR A 46 -8.20 -18.13 -23.88
C THR A 46 -8.19 -16.61 -23.69
N GLU A 47 -9.35 -15.95 -23.61
CA GLU A 47 -9.44 -14.50 -23.39
C GLU A 47 -8.98 -14.12 -21.96
N GLU A 48 -9.33 -14.93 -20.96
CA GLU A 48 -8.88 -14.76 -19.58
C GLU A 48 -7.35 -14.97 -19.42
N PHE A 49 -6.72 -15.69 -20.35
CA PHE A 49 -5.27 -15.92 -20.32
C PHE A 49 -4.49 -14.67 -20.75
N ASP A 50 -4.94 -13.98 -21.80
CA ASP A 50 -4.29 -12.75 -22.27
C ASP A 50 -4.44 -11.60 -21.26
N GLU A 51 -5.60 -11.50 -20.60
CA GLU A 51 -5.83 -10.55 -19.52
C GLU A 51 -4.93 -10.82 -18.30
N GLN A 52 -4.79 -12.10 -17.92
CA GLN A 52 -3.90 -12.51 -16.84
C GLN A 52 -2.43 -12.16 -17.14
N LEU A 53 -1.94 -12.44 -18.35
CA LEU A 53 -0.58 -12.13 -18.76
C LEU A 53 -0.33 -10.61 -18.78
N SER A 54 -1.30 -9.83 -19.27
CA SER A 54 -1.23 -8.36 -19.25
C SER A 54 -1.12 -7.82 -17.83
N LEU A 55 -1.89 -8.38 -16.90
CA LEU A 55 -1.87 -7.98 -15.50
C LEU A 55 -0.55 -8.38 -14.82
N GLU A 56 -0.05 -9.59 -15.07
CA GLU A 56 1.25 -10.04 -14.53
C GLU A 56 2.38 -9.13 -15.01
N THR A 57 2.37 -8.78 -16.30
CA THR A 57 3.32 -7.81 -16.87
C THR A 57 3.18 -6.45 -16.18
N GLN A 58 1.95 -5.97 -15.97
CA GLN A 58 1.71 -4.72 -15.26
C GLN A 58 2.30 -4.73 -13.83
N ILE A 59 2.11 -5.81 -13.08
CA ILE A 59 2.62 -5.95 -11.71
C ILE A 59 4.15 -6.02 -11.70
N LEU A 60 4.75 -6.81 -12.61
CA LEU A 60 6.19 -7.01 -12.69
C LEU A 60 6.94 -5.72 -13.07
N GLU A 61 6.39 -4.95 -14.01
CA GLU A 61 7.05 -3.77 -14.55
C GLU A 61 6.75 -2.49 -13.75
N PHE A 62 5.55 -2.37 -13.17
CA PHE A 62 5.08 -1.12 -12.54
C PHE A 62 4.79 -1.23 -11.04
N GLY A 63 4.94 -2.43 -10.48
CA GLY A 63 4.82 -2.67 -9.04
C GLY A 63 3.38 -2.77 -8.55
N GLN A 64 3.26 -3.04 -7.25
CA GLN A 64 2.00 -3.21 -6.56
C GLN A 64 2.03 -2.51 -5.20
N ILE A 65 0.93 -1.81 -4.88
CA ILE A 65 0.76 -1.18 -3.58
C ILE A 65 0.44 -2.27 -2.55
N PRO A 66 1.14 -2.31 -1.40
CA PRO A 66 0.81 -3.24 -0.33
C PRO A 66 -0.62 -3.07 0.18
N LYS A 67 -1.20 -4.12 0.76
CA LYS A 67 -2.54 -4.04 1.34
C LYS A 67 -2.60 -3.00 2.46
N GLN A 68 -3.62 -2.13 2.45
CA GLN A 68 -3.90 -1.22 3.55
C GLN A 68 -4.26 -2.00 4.82
N LEU A 69 -3.53 -1.75 5.91
CA LEU A 69 -3.67 -2.46 7.18
C LEU A 69 -4.48 -1.67 8.22
N SER A 70 -4.50 -0.34 8.12
CA SER A 70 -5.20 0.53 9.07
C SER A 70 -5.80 1.75 8.39
N LEU A 71 -7.00 2.14 8.84
CA LEU A 71 -7.63 3.41 8.49
C LEU A 71 -7.41 4.50 9.57
N LYS A 72 -6.72 4.15 10.65
CA LYS A 72 -6.38 5.08 11.75
C LYS A 72 -4.89 5.44 11.68
N PRO A 73 -4.49 6.64 12.16
CA PRO A 73 -3.09 7.02 12.28
C PRO A 73 -2.29 5.99 13.09
N HIS A 74 -1.12 5.62 12.56
CA HIS A 74 -0.24 4.67 13.20
C HIS A 74 0.35 5.28 14.48
N PRO A 75 0.35 4.53 15.61
CA PRO A 75 0.90 5.05 16.86
C PRO A 75 2.39 5.37 16.71
N ARG A 76 2.80 6.52 17.24
CA ARG A 76 4.22 6.90 17.32
C ARG A 76 4.91 5.98 18.33
N LYS A 77 6.09 5.48 17.97
CA LYS A 77 6.94 4.75 18.90
C LYS A 77 7.41 5.67 20.01
N LEU A 78 7.14 5.29 21.26
CA LEU A 78 7.66 6.00 22.43
C LEU A 78 9.18 5.83 22.52
N THR A 79 9.85 6.90 22.91
CA THR A 79 11.27 6.86 23.26
C THR A 79 11.45 6.13 24.59
N LYS A 80 12.69 5.68 24.85
CA LYS A 80 13.01 5.00 26.12
C LYS A 80 12.73 5.92 27.33
N GLN A 81 12.99 7.22 27.19
CA GLN A 81 12.72 8.21 28.23
C GLN A 81 11.22 8.35 28.50
N GLU A 82 10.39 8.46 27.45
CA GLU A 82 8.92 8.54 27.58
C GLU A 82 8.27 7.25 28.11
N LEU A 83 8.99 6.11 28.12
CA LEU A 83 8.50 4.85 28.69
C LEU A 83 8.87 4.68 30.17
N GLU A 84 9.90 5.41 30.62
CA GLU A 84 10.44 5.34 31.98
C GLU A 84 9.82 6.41 32.91
N GLU A 85 9.08 7.38 32.33
CA GLU A 85 8.23 8.37 33.01
C GLU A 85 6.78 7.88 33.18
#